data_AF-A0A357M5N1-F1
#
_entry.id   AF-A0A357M5N1-F1
#
_cell.length_a   1.000
_cell.length_b   1.000
_cell.length_c   1.000
_cell.angle_alpha   90.00
_cell.angle_beta   90.00
_cell.angle_gamma   90.00
#
_symmetry.space_group_name_H-M   'P 1'
#
loop_
_entity.id
_entity.type
_entity.pdbx_description
1 polymer ?
#
loop_
_entity_poly.entity_id
_entity_poly.type
_entity_poly.pdbx_seq_one_letter_code
_entity_poly.pdbx_strand_id
1 'polypeptide(L)'
;FAHTPKEVLSANFGVPAAAFDSIPTEQVYIYQDQVPGSLQSQKVESPYGEIPQTFKHSLLAQPPLKTPGGSVRIVDSSNFPISKTVAAALVEIEPGGMRELHWHPNNDEWQYYLTGKGRMTVFAGNGVARTFNYRAGDVGYVPFAFGHY
;
A
#
# COMPACT_ATOMS: atom_id res chain seq x y z
N PHE A 1 -21.38 14.81 -2.91
CA PHE A 1 -22.44 15.83 -3.04
C PHE A 1 -23.00 15.97 -4.45
N ALA A 2 -22.16 15.96 -5.49
CA ALA A 2 -22.58 16.15 -6.90
C ALA A 2 -23.79 15.32 -7.38
N HIS A 3 -23.97 14.09 -6.90
CA HIS A 3 -25.08 13.20 -7.27
C HIS A 3 -26.14 13.08 -6.17
N THR A 4 -26.26 14.09 -5.30
CA THR A 4 -27.25 14.16 -4.23
C THR A 4 -28.02 15.47 -4.37
N PRO A 5 -29.36 15.45 -4.43
CA PRO A 5 -30.14 16.68 -4.57
C PRO A 5 -29.85 17.66 -3.42
N LYS A 6 -29.82 18.96 -3.72
CA LYS A 6 -29.47 20.00 -2.74
C LYS A 6 -30.46 20.07 -1.58
N GLU A 7 -31.73 19.78 -1.83
CA GLU A 7 -32.77 19.69 -0.81
C GLU A 7 -32.51 18.55 0.19
N VAL A 8 -31.93 17.43 -0.26
CA VAL A 8 -31.54 16.32 0.61
C VAL A 8 -30.31 16.70 1.45
N LEU A 9 -29.33 17.38 0.85
CA LEU A 9 -28.17 17.91 1.59
C LEU A 9 -28.59 18.94 2.63
N SER A 10 -29.48 19.86 2.25
CA SER A 10 -30.08 20.86 3.14
C SER A 10 -30.75 20.20 4.34
N ALA A 11 -31.59 19.19 4.11
CA ALA A 11 -32.25 18.45 5.18
C ALA A 11 -31.26 17.71 6.09
N ASN A 12 -30.22 17.09 5.52
CA ASN A 12 -29.22 16.34 6.28
C ASN A 12 -28.35 17.23 7.19
N PHE A 13 -27.92 18.40 6.69
CA PHE A 13 -27.01 19.30 7.41
C PHE A 13 -27.72 20.41 8.18
N GLY A 14 -29.04 20.58 8.01
CA GLY A 14 -29.82 21.61 8.71
C GLY A 14 -29.50 23.05 8.27
N VAL A 15 -29.04 23.24 7.03
CA VAL A 15 -28.66 24.54 6.46
C VAL A 15 -29.45 24.82 5.17
N PRO A 16 -29.63 26.09 4.75
CA PRO A 16 -30.32 26.40 3.50
C PRO A 16 -29.67 25.75 2.27
N ALA A 17 -30.46 25.37 1.27
CA ALA A 17 -29.95 24.76 0.02
C ALA A 17 -28.88 25.62 -0.69
N ALA A 18 -28.97 26.95 -0.56
CA ALA A 18 -28.00 27.89 -1.12
C ALA A 18 -26.58 27.71 -0.56
N ALA A 19 -26.40 27.12 0.63
CA ALA A 19 -25.08 26.78 1.17
C ALA A 19 -24.31 25.79 0.29
N PHE A 20 -25.02 25.07 -0.59
CA PHE A 20 -24.45 24.10 -1.52
C PHE A 20 -24.37 24.61 -2.96
N ASP A 21 -24.50 25.92 -3.20
CA ASP A 21 -24.45 26.46 -4.57
C ASP A 21 -23.05 26.39 -5.21
N SER A 22 -22.01 26.41 -4.38
CA SER A 22 -20.61 26.40 -4.83
C SER A 22 -19.93 25.01 -4.71
N ILE A 23 -20.68 23.94 -4.45
CA ILE A 23 -20.08 22.60 -4.40
C ILE A 23 -19.58 22.18 -5.79
N PRO A 24 -18.46 21.44 -5.89
CA PRO A 24 -18.04 20.84 -7.15
C PRO A 24 -19.12 19.93 -7.75
N THR A 25 -19.38 20.07 -9.05
CA THR A 25 -20.33 19.24 -9.81
C THR A 25 -19.74 17.91 -10.24
N GLU A 26 -18.42 17.75 -10.16
CA GLU A 26 -17.69 16.53 -10.47
C GLU A 26 -16.66 16.23 -9.39
N GLN A 27 -16.06 15.05 -9.46
CA GLN A 27 -14.96 14.70 -8.57
C GLN A 27 -13.74 15.61 -8.82
N VAL A 28 -13.10 16.06 -7.74
CA VAL A 28 -11.83 16.80 -7.83
C VAL A 28 -10.63 15.86 -7.94
N TYR A 29 -10.74 14.64 -7.40
CA TYR A 29 -9.73 13.56 -7.35
C TYR A 29 -8.34 13.96 -6.80
N ILE A 30 -7.56 14.77 -7.53
CA ILE A 30 -6.28 15.35 -7.10
C ILE A 30 -6.30 16.84 -7.46
N TYR A 31 -6.07 17.71 -6.48
CA TYR A 31 -6.06 19.17 -6.66
C TYR A 31 -4.93 19.83 -5.87
N GLN A 32 -4.56 21.05 -6.26
CA GLN A 32 -3.52 21.85 -5.59
C GLN A 32 -4.11 22.55 -4.36
N ASP A 33 -3.35 22.58 -3.28
CA ASP A 33 -3.74 23.26 -2.03
C ASP A 33 -2.50 23.84 -1.33
N GLN A 34 -2.72 24.64 -0.29
CA GLN A 34 -1.66 25.11 0.59
C GLN A 34 -1.11 23.97 1.44
N VAL A 35 0.17 24.05 1.79
CA VAL A 35 0.76 23.13 2.75
C VAL A 35 0.04 23.30 4.10
N PRO A 36 -0.50 22.23 4.71
CA PRO A 36 -1.23 22.33 5.96
C PRO A 36 -0.30 22.74 7.12
N GLY A 37 -0.90 23.19 8.21
CA GLY A 37 -0.19 23.49 9.46
C GLY A 37 0.45 22.25 10.11
N SER A 38 0.95 22.42 11.34
CA SER A 38 1.53 21.30 12.10
C SER A 38 0.50 20.20 12.38
N LEU A 39 0.94 18.95 12.54
CA LEU A 39 0.04 17.83 12.88
C LEU A 39 -0.83 18.11 14.12
N GLN A 40 -0.29 18.82 15.12
CA GLN A 40 -1.05 19.20 16.31
C GLN A 40 -2.16 20.21 15.99
N SER A 41 -1.90 21.18 15.10
CA SER A 41 -2.91 22.15 14.67
C SER A 41 -4.05 21.53 13.86
N GLN A 42 -3.82 20.35 13.27
CA GLN A 42 -4.80 19.63 12.46
C GLN A 42 -5.52 18.53 13.26
N LYS A 43 -5.22 18.36 14.55
CA LYS A 43 -5.86 17.33 15.38
C LYS A 43 -7.33 17.66 15.57
N VAL A 44 -8.21 16.71 15.27
CA VAL A 44 -9.66 16.80 15.51
C VAL A 44 -9.99 15.95 16.73
N GLU A 45 -10.60 16.57 17.74
CA GLU A 45 -11.12 15.85 18.89
C GLU A 45 -12.47 15.20 18.57
N SER A 46 -12.64 13.96 19.02
CA SER A 46 -13.88 13.20 18.85
C SER A 46 -14.50 12.91 20.21
N PRO A 47 -15.82 13.13 20.39
CA PRO A 47 -16.50 12.72 21.63
C PRO A 47 -16.49 11.21 21.84
N TYR A 48 -16.16 10.43 20.81
CA TYR A 48 -16.03 8.97 20.87
C TYR A 48 -14.60 8.50 21.20
N GLY A 49 -13.67 9.43 21.47
CA GLY A 49 -12.29 9.13 21.81
C GLY A 49 -11.38 8.83 20.61
N GLU A 50 -10.22 8.23 20.87
CA GLU A 50 -9.22 7.88 19.87
C GLU A 50 -9.36 6.43 19.39
N ILE A 51 -8.97 6.18 18.14
CA ILE A 51 -8.91 4.83 17.57
C ILE A 51 -7.78 4.03 18.24
N PRO A 52 -8.01 2.75 18.61
CA PRO A 52 -7.01 1.96 19.33
C PRO A 52 -5.84 1.48 18.45
N GLN A 53 -6.01 1.48 17.13
CA GLN A 53 -5.00 1.03 16.17
C GLN A 53 -4.56 2.19 15.28
N THR A 54 -3.25 2.34 15.08
CA THR A 54 -2.69 3.26 14.08
C THR A 54 -2.96 2.74 12.66
N PHE A 55 -3.25 3.64 11.73
CA PHE A 55 -3.28 3.37 10.28
C PHE A 55 -1.94 3.66 9.58
N LYS A 56 -0.91 4.05 10.35
CA LYS A 56 0.44 4.33 9.88
C LYS A 56 1.41 3.32 10.47
N HIS A 57 2.30 2.81 9.61
CA HIS A 57 3.42 1.98 10.00
C HIS A 57 4.74 2.52 9.46
N SER A 58 5.75 2.68 10.32
CA SER A 58 7.07 3.18 9.93
C SER A 58 7.98 2.02 9.52
N LEU A 59 7.76 1.44 8.33
CA LEU A 59 8.47 0.24 7.85
C LEU A 59 9.99 0.34 7.99
N LEU A 60 10.60 1.44 7.52
CA LEU A 60 12.06 1.62 7.54
C LEU A 60 12.67 1.82 8.93
N ALA A 61 11.85 2.15 9.94
CA ALA A 61 12.30 2.26 11.32
C ALA A 61 12.45 0.88 12.00
N GLN A 62 11.93 -0.19 11.38
CA GLN A 62 12.12 -1.55 11.88
C GLN A 62 13.57 -2.03 11.68
N PRO A 63 14.12 -2.80 12.63
CA PRO A 63 15.34 -3.57 12.40
C PRO A 63 15.12 -4.56 11.24
N PRO A 64 15.93 -4.54 10.17
CA PRO A 64 15.79 -5.50 9.08
C PRO A 64 16.35 -6.87 9.47
N LEU A 65 15.79 -7.92 8.88
CA LEU A 65 16.48 -9.19 8.74
C LEU A 65 17.64 -9.00 7.76
N LYS A 66 18.87 -9.13 8.24
CA LYS A 66 20.07 -9.04 7.40
C LYS A 66 20.46 -10.41 6.86
N THR A 67 20.82 -10.46 5.60
CA THR A 67 21.34 -11.66 4.92
C THR A 67 22.66 -11.32 4.24
N PRO A 68 23.46 -12.31 3.78
CA PRO A 68 24.69 -12.02 3.05
C PRO A 68 24.49 -11.21 1.76
N GLY A 69 23.30 -11.31 1.15
CA GLY A 69 22.97 -10.66 -0.12
C GLY A 69 22.11 -9.40 0.00
N GLY A 70 21.80 -8.94 1.21
CA GLY A 70 20.98 -7.74 1.42
C GLY A 70 20.13 -7.78 2.69
N SER A 71 18.91 -7.25 2.62
CA SER A 71 18.05 -7.15 3.80
C SER A 71 16.55 -7.24 3.47
N VAL A 72 15.75 -7.64 4.47
CA VAL A 72 14.29 -7.75 4.36
C VAL A 72 13.62 -7.11 5.58
N ARG A 73 12.57 -6.32 5.35
CA ARG A 73 11.65 -5.84 6.39
C ARG A 73 10.24 -6.29 6.07
N ILE A 74 9.61 -6.99 6.99
CA ILE A 74 8.28 -7.60 6.79
C ILE A 74 7.24 -6.83 7.61
N VAL A 75 6.12 -6.52 7.00
CA VAL A 75 4.94 -5.97 7.67
C VAL A 75 3.73 -6.82 7.36
N ASP A 76 3.04 -7.27 8.41
CA ASP A 76 1.79 -7.99 8.31
C ASP A 76 0.93 -7.72 9.55
N SER A 77 -0.22 -8.40 9.67
CA SER A 77 -1.13 -8.19 10.79
C SER A 77 -0.55 -8.51 12.18
N SER A 78 0.59 -9.18 12.30
CA SER A 78 1.25 -9.49 13.57
C SER A 78 2.00 -8.28 14.14
N ASN A 79 2.54 -7.40 13.29
CA ASN A 79 3.29 -6.20 13.69
C ASN A 79 2.65 -4.88 13.23
N PHE A 80 1.67 -4.94 12.33
CA PHE A 80 0.81 -3.83 11.93
C PHE A 80 -0.67 -4.28 11.97
N PRO A 81 -1.29 -4.29 13.17
CA PRO A 81 -2.53 -5.02 13.41
C PRO A 81 -3.73 -4.64 12.55
N ILE A 82 -3.79 -3.42 12.02
CA ILE A 82 -4.89 -2.99 11.15
C ILE A 82 -4.79 -3.60 9.73
N SER A 83 -3.60 -4.04 9.30
CA SER A 83 -3.35 -4.63 7.99
C SER A 83 -3.76 -6.09 7.93
N LYS A 84 -5.07 -6.35 8.00
CA LYS A 84 -5.63 -7.70 8.10
C LYS A 84 -5.59 -8.52 6.82
N THR A 85 -5.59 -7.85 5.67
CA THR A 85 -5.75 -8.48 4.35
C THR A 85 -4.52 -8.34 3.46
N VAL A 86 -3.49 -7.63 3.93
CA VAL A 86 -2.25 -7.38 3.19
C VAL A 86 -1.07 -7.64 4.11
N ALA A 87 -0.15 -8.48 3.63
CA ALA A 87 1.22 -8.59 4.12
C ALA A 87 2.16 -8.07 3.03
N ALA A 88 3.25 -7.42 3.42
CA ALA A 88 4.23 -6.88 2.49
C ALA A 88 5.65 -7.07 3.03
N ALA A 89 6.61 -7.11 2.12
CA ALA A 89 8.03 -7.08 2.45
C ALA A 89 8.75 -6.06 1.58
N LEU A 90 9.61 -5.24 2.20
CA LEU A 90 10.62 -4.49 1.46
C LEU A 90 11.89 -5.35 1.43
N VAL A 91 12.28 -5.77 0.22
CA VAL A 91 13.48 -6.57 -0.03
C VAL A 91 14.51 -5.70 -0.74
N GLU A 92 15.68 -5.58 -0.13
CA GLU A 92 16.83 -4.88 -0.69
C GLU A 92 17.89 -5.94 -1.03
N ILE A 93 18.30 -6.01 -2.29
CA ILE A 93 19.27 -7.00 -2.79
C ILE A 93 20.50 -6.23 -3.28
N GLU A 94 21.65 -6.52 -2.69
CA GLU A 94 22.93 -5.92 -3.09
C GLU A 94 23.40 -6.47 -4.45
N PRO A 95 24.21 -5.72 -5.21
CA PRO A 95 24.81 -6.23 -6.45
C PRO A 95 25.54 -7.57 -6.25
N GLY A 96 25.18 -8.58 -7.04
CA GLY A 96 25.70 -9.95 -6.91
C GLY A 96 24.93 -10.83 -5.91
N GLY A 97 24.00 -10.26 -5.15
CA GLY A 97 23.04 -11.01 -4.33
C GLY A 97 21.86 -11.54 -5.14
N MET A 98 21.04 -12.36 -4.49
CA MET A 98 19.74 -12.82 -5.01
C MET A 98 18.76 -13.08 -3.86
N ARG A 99 17.47 -13.00 -4.16
CA ARG A 99 16.45 -13.65 -3.33
C ARG A 99 16.54 -15.15 -3.59
N GLU A 100 16.69 -15.96 -2.54
CA GLU A 100 16.81 -17.41 -2.69
C GLU A 100 15.54 -18.05 -3.29
N LEU A 101 15.69 -19.26 -3.84
CA LEU A 101 14.58 -20.07 -4.33
C LEU A 101 13.57 -20.33 -3.20
N HIS A 102 12.33 -19.94 -3.41
CA HIS A 102 11.25 -20.13 -2.44
C HIS A 102 9.88 -20.15 -3.12
N TRP A 103 8.83 -20.31 -2.31
CA TRP A 103 7.44 -20.16 -2.70
C TRP A 103 6.62 -19.65 -1.50
N HIS A 104 5.41 -19.17 -1.78
CA HIS A 104 4.47 -18.75 -0.76
C HIS A 104 3.34 -19.79 -0.59
N PRO A 105 3.18 -20.41 0.61
CA PRO A 105 2.18 -21.45 0.85
C PRO A 105 0.81 -20.90 1.26
N ASN A 106 0.61 -19.58 1.21
CA ASN A 106 -0.59 -18.92 1.73
C ASN A 106 -1.38 -18.10 0.68
N ASN A 107 -0.71 -17.51 -0.33
CA ASN A 107 -1.37 -16.71 -1.37
C ASN A 107 -0.46 -16.47 -2.57
N ASP A 108 -0.97 -15.76 -3.57
CA ASP A 108 -0.18 -15.16 -4.65
C ASP A 108 0.76 -14.06 -4.11
N GLU A 109 1.80 -13.74 -4.88
CA GLU A 109 2.68 -12.60 -4.64
C GLU A 109 2.50 -11.53 -5.73
N TRP A 110 2.35 -10.28 -5.31
CA TRP A 110 2.39 -9.11 -6.18
C TRP A 110 3.64 -8.28 -5.86
N GLN A 111 4.37 -7.85 -6.89
CA GLN A 111 5.67 -7.21 -6.74
C GLN A 111 5.66 -5.82 -7.37
N TYR A 112 6.38 -4.88 -6.75
CA TYR A 112 6.73 -3.60 -7.35
C TYR A 112 8.22 -3.33 -7.23
N TYR A 113 8.87 -3.07 -8.36
CA TYR A 113 10.30 -2.83 -8.41
C TYR A 113 10.59 -1.34 -8.25
N LEU A 114 11.03 -0.94 -7.06
CA LEU A 114 11.30 0.46 -6.72
C LEU A 114 12.50 1.03 -7.49
N THR A 115 13.61 0.30 -7.48
CA THR A 115 14.87 0.68 -8.11
C THR A 115 15.62 -0.55 -8.61
N GLY A 116 16.71 -0.35 -9.34
CA GLY A 116 17.57 -1.44 -9.80
C GLY A 116 17.02 -2.21 -11.01
N LYS A 117 17.61 -3.39 -11.23
CA LYS A 117 17.28 -4.33 -12.31
C LYS A 117 17.49 -5.75 -11.82
N GLY A 118 16.62 -6.65 -12.22
CA GLY A 118 16.70 -8.06 -11.85
C GLY A 118 15.98 -8.97 -12.85
N ARG A 119 16.03 -10.26 -12.58
CA ARG A 119 15.24 -11.26 -13.30
C ARG A 119 14.66 -12.25 -12.30
N MET A 120 13.48 -12.77 -12.61
CA MET A 120 12.83 -13.81 -11.84
C MET A 120 12.40 -14.93 -12.78
N THR A 121 12.61 -16.18 -12.36
CA THR A 121 11.99 -17.32 -13.03
C THR A 121 10.86 -17.84 -12.19
N VAL A 122 9.67 -17.97 -12.80
CA VAL A 122 8.49 -18.53 -12.15
C VAL A 122 8.28 -19.95 -12.65
N PHE A 123 8.18 -20.90 -11.72
CA PHE A 123 7.96 -22.32 -11.97
C PHE A 123 6.53 -22.72 -11.58
N ALA A 124 5.76 -23.15 -12.58
CA ALA A 124 4.34 -23.47 -12.47
C ALA A 124 4.05 -24.97 -12.23
N GLY A 125 5.09 -25.78 -11.97
CA GLY A 125 4.98 -27.24 -11.93
C GLY A 125 5.08 -27.89 -13.32
N ASN A 126 5.17 -29.22 -13.34
CA ASN A 126 5.18 -30.04 -14.57
C ASN A 126 6.21 -29.61 -15.63
N GLY A 127 7.39 -29.17 -15.20
CA GLY A 127 8.45 -28.69 -16.09
C GLY A 127 8.19 -27.32 -16.72
N VAL A 128 7.09 -26.63 -16.37
CA VAL A 128 6.73 -25.32 -16.92
C VAL A 128 7.42 -24.22 -16.12
N ALA A 129 8.30 -23.46 -16.78
CA ALA A 129 8.95 -22.30 -16.20
C ALA A 129 9.09 -21.17 -17.22
N ARG A 130 9.09 -19.92 -16.75
CA ARG A 130 9.38 -18.74 -17.57
C ARG A 130 10.18 -17.71 -16.79
N THR A 131 11.17 -17.12 -17.45
CA THR A 131 11.98 -16.03 -16.90
C THR A 131 11.49 -14.68 -17.41
N PHE A 132 11.44 -13.71 -16.50
CA PHE A 132 11.06 -12.32 -16.75
C PHE A 132 12.17 -11.41 -16.25
N ASN A 133 12.40 -10.30 -16.95
CA ASN A 133 13.29 -9.23 -16.48
C ASN A 133 12.45 -8.09 -15.93
N TYR A 134 12.92 -7.47 -14.86
CA TYR A 134 12.27 -6.34 -14.19
C TYR A 134 13.25 -5.21 -13.94
N ARG A 135 12.75 -3.99 -13.93
CA ARG A 135 13.45 -2.76 -13.58
C ARG A 135 12.54 -1.82 -12.79
N ALA A 136 13.10 -0.70 -12.34
CA ALA A 136 12.35 0.37 -11.67
C ALA A 136 11.04 0.72 -12.42
N GLY A 137 9.93 0.68 -11.69
CA GLY A 137 8.58 0.97 -12.19
C GLY A 137 7.80 -0.23 -12.72
N ASP A 138 8.42 -1.41 -12.85
CA ASP A 138 7.72 -2.62 -13.29
C ASP A 138 6.91 -3.25 -12.16
N VAL A 139 5.85 -3.97 -12.56
CA VAL A 139 5.01 -4.79 -11.69
C VAL A 139 5.23 -6.26 -12.02
N GLY A 140 5.46 -7.07 -10.99
CA GLY A 140 5.63 -8.52 -11.08
C GLY A 140 4.51 -9.27 -10.38
N TYR A 141 4.39 -10.57 -10.68
CA TYR A 141 3.37 -11.43 -10.10
C TYR A 141 3.82 -12.88 -10.08
N VAL A 142 3.53 -13.59 -8.99
CA VAL A 142 3.76 -15.02 -8.83
C VAL A 142 2.47 -15.68 -8.33
N PRO A 143 1.84 -16.57 -9.12
CA PRO A 143 0.67 -17.31 -8.65
C PRO A 143 0.97 -18.19 -7.43
N PHE A 144 -0.06 -18.46 -6.65
CA PHE A 144 -0.03 -19.22 -5.41
C PHE A 144 0.81 -20.49 -5.55
N ALA A 145 1.75 -20.65 -4.62
CA ALA A 145 2.66 -21.78 -4.51
C ALA A 145 3.62 -22.01 -5.70
N PHE A 146 3.72 -21.09 -6.67
CA PHE A 146 4.70 -21.21 -7.75
C PHE A 146 6.11 -20.91 -7.21
N GLY A 147 7.07 -21.78 -7.58
CA GLY A 147 8.46 -21.62 -7.18
C GLY A 147 9.11 -20.44 -7.91
N HIS A 148 9.88 -19.63 -7.21
CA HIS A 148 10.54 -18.47 -7.81
C HIS A 148 11.80 -18.02 -7.03
N TYR A 149 12.59 -17.16 -7.67
CA TYR A 149 13.77 -16.48 -7.12
C TYR A 149 13.88 -15.06 -7.70
#